data_AF-A0A7C9VC59-F1
#
_entry.id   AF-A0A7C9VC59-F1
#
_cell.length_a   1.000
_cell.length_b   1.000
_cell.length_c   1.000
_cell.angle_alpha   90.00
_cell.angle_beta   90.00
_cell.angle_gamma   90.00
#
_symmetry.space_group_name_H-M   'P 1'
#
loop_
_entity.id
_entity.type
_entity.pdbx_description
1 polymer ?
#
loop_
_entity_poly.entity_id
_entity_poly.type
_entity_poly.pdbx_seq_one_letter_code
_entity_poly.pdbx_strand_id
1 'polypeptide(L)'
;MRKFLLLTLAGMLVGGYFLKGPEEAESASVSRLAAPAVQDAYRLVHAIGNDEKVVAEGLNKSDCDAQKSERKKIVSALGVGGSVTCLPESLFSN
;
A
#
# COMPACT_ATOMS: atom_id res chain seq x y z
N MET A 1 -19.22 -20.68 -52.13
CA MET A 1 -20.57 -20.09 -52.27
C MET A 1 -20.95 -19.43 -50.94
N ARG A 2 -21.53 -18.21 -50.98
CA ARG A 2 -22.23 -17.44 -49.89
C ARG A 2 -21.33 -17.07 -48.68
N LYS A 3 -20.82 -15.85 -48.46
CA LYS A 3 -21.36 -14.46 -48.51
C LYS A 3 -22.52 -14.23 -47.52
N PHE A 4 -22.42 -13.11 -46.79
CA PHE A 4 -23.32 -12.53 -45.78
C PHE A 4 -23.11 -13.08 -44.35
N LEU A 5 -23.03 -12.28 -43.28
CA LEU A 5 -23.67 -11.00 -43.04
C LEU A 5 -22.94 -10.26 -41.89
N LEU A 6 -22.65 -8.97 -42.09
CA LEU A 6 -22.36 -8.00 -41.04
C LEU A 6 -23.52 -7.94 -40.02
N LEU A 7 -23.21 -7.91 -38.72
CA LEU A 7 -24.10 -7.33 -37.72
C LEU A 7 -23.23 -6.73 -36.59
N THR A 8 -22.88 -5.47 -36.81
CA THR A 8 -22.56 -4.52 -35.75
C THR A 8 -23.79 -4.33 -34.87
N LEU A 9 -23.63 -4.45 -33.55
CA LEU A 9 -24.54 -3.82 -32.60
C LEU A 9 -23.73 -3.08 -31.55
N ALA A 10 -23.82 -1.76 -31.67
CA ALA A 10 -23.40 -0.79 -30.70
C ALA A 10 -24.17 -0.98 -29.39
N GLY A 11 -23.49 -0.73 -28.27
CA GLY A 11 -24.09 -0.66 -26.95
C GLY A 11 -23.19 0.14 -26.03
N MET A 12 -23.11 1.46 -26.27
CA MET A 12 -22.55 2.40 -25.32
C MET A 12 -23.41 2.40 -24.05
N LEU A 13 -22.82 2.09 -22.90
CA LEU A 13 -23.36 2.44 -21.59
C LEU A 13 -22.59 3.65 -21.07
N VAL A 14 -23.25 4.80 -21.23
CA VAL A 14 -23.00 6.06 -20.54
C VAL A 14 -23.50 5.95 -19.10
N GLY A 15 -22.74 6.48 -18.15
CA GLY A 15 -23.16 6.75 -16.76
C GLY A 15 -22.25 6.04 -15.76
N GLY A 16 -21.29 6.67 -15.09
CA GLY A 16 -21.32 8.02 -14.55
C GLY A 16 -21.73 7.99 -13.08
N TYR A 17 -20.87 7.45 -12.21
CA TYR A 17 -20.89 7.70 -10.77
C TYR A 17 -19.48 7.92 -10.26
N PHE A 18 -19.07 9.19 -10.34
CA PHE A 18 -18.59 9.99 -9.22
C PHE A 18 -17.74 9.27 -8.15
N LEU A 19 -16.42 9.32 -8.29
CA LEU A 19 -15.51 9.40 -7.13
C LEU A 19 -14.42 10.44 -7.43
N LYS A 20 -14.75 11.69 -7.09
CA LYS A 20 -13.93 12.63 -6.29
C LYS A 20 -12.40 12.46 -6.46
N GLY A 21 -11.78 13.39 -7.18
CA GLY A 21 -10.33 13.58 -7.24
C GLY A 21 -9.68 13.83 -5.87
N PRO A 22 -8.34 13.95 -5.84
CA PRO A 22 -7.75 15.20 -6.30
C PRO A 22 -6.75 15.06 -7.44
N GLU A 23 -6.94 15.99 -8.37
CA GLU A 23 -6.03 16.50 -9.38
C GLU A 23 -4.97 17.39 -8.70
N GLU A 24 -3.76 17.43 -9.29
CA GLU A 24 -2.72 18.47 -9.15
C GLU A 24 -2.00 18.53 -7.78
N ALA A 25 -0.68 18.68 -7.67
CA ALA A 25 0.28 19.24 -8.61
C ALA A 25 1.67 18.66 -8.29
N GLU A 26 2.39 18.32 -9.35
CA GLU A 26 3.85 18.34 -9.34
C GLU A 26 4.35 19.77 -9.08
N SER A 27 5.48 19.85 -8.39
CA SER A 27 6.43 20.97 -8.41
C SER A 27 6.03 22.28 -7.73
N ALA A 28 6.21 22.31 -6.41
CA ALA A 28 6.87 23.44 -5.77
C ALA A 28 8.22 22.96 -5.23
N SER A 29 9.27 23.18 -6.00
CA SER A 29 10.67 23.02 -5.62
C SER A 29 11.03 24.01 -4.52
N VAL A 30 10.65 23.70 -3.29
CA VAL A 30 11.33 24.24 -2.13
C VAL A 30 12.57 23.40 -1.95
N SER A 31 13.72 23.93 -2.37
CA SER A 31 15.02 23.52 -1.82
C SER A 31 15.01 23.81 -0.32
N ARG A 32 14.33 22.94 0.44
CA ARG A 32 14.65 22.73 1.83
C ARG A 32 16.04 22.13 1.76
N LEU A 33 17.02 22.84 2.29
CA LEU A 33 18.27 22.23 2.74
C LEU A 33 17.88 20.89 3.34
N ALA A 34 18.23 19.81 2.65
CA ALA A 34 17.94 18.46 3.10
C ALA A 34 18.71 18.31 4.40
N ALA A 35 18.03 18.59 5.52
CA ALA A 35 18.46 18.05 6.80
C ALA A 35 18.68 16.56 6.53
N PRO A 36 19.82 15.99 6.95
CA PRO A 36 20.08 14.59 6.72
C PRO A 36 18.83 13.86 7.20
N ALA A 37 18.11 13.22 6.28
CA ALA A 37 16.99 12.39 6.64
C ALA A 37 17.62 11.34 7.54
N VAL A 38 17.43 11.48 8.86
CA VAL A 38 17.58 10.36 9.75
C VAL A 38 16.74 9.31 9.08
N GLN A 39 17.39 8.32 8.49
CA GLN A 39 16.70 7.24 7.79
C GLN A 39 15.91 6.57 8.89
N ASP A 40 14.65 6.99 9.07
CA ASP A 40 13.80 6.47 10.11
C ASP A 40 13.71 4.98 9.85
N ALA A 41 14.37 4.20 10.71
CA ALA A 41 14.27 2.77 10.67
C ALA A 41 12.85 2.41 11.09
N TYR A 42 12.31 1.34 10.50
CA TYR A 42 10.98 0.83 10.75
C TYR A 42 11.07 -0.61 11.26
N ARG A 43 10.11 -0.94 12.12
CA ARG A 43 9.82 -2.30 12.56
C ARG A 43 8.53 -2.79 11.95
N LEU A 44 8.56 -4.03 11.52
CA LEU A 44 7.37 -4.76 11.13
C LEU A 44 6.83 -5.48 12.37
N VAL A 45 5.64 -5.10 12.82
CA VAL A 45 4.97 -5.70 13.97
C VAL A 45 3.76 -6.49 13.49
N HIS A 46 3.60 -7.70 14.04
CA HIS A 46 2.41 -8.51 13.87
C HIS A 46 1.71 -8.67 15.22
N ALA A 47 0.49 -8.15 15.33
CA ALA A 47 -0.33 -8.25 16.52
C ALA A 47 -1.46 -9.26 16.30
N ILE A 48 -1.60 -10.23 17.20
CA ILE A 48 -2.67 -11.24 17.19
C ILE A 48 -3.33 -11.23 18.57
N GLY A 49 -4.60 -10.86 18.66
CA GLY A 49 -5.28 -10.72 19.95
C GLY A 49 -4.62 -9.63 20.80
N ASN A 50 -4.13 -10.00 21.99
CA ASN A 50 -3.41 -9.11 22.91
C ASN A 50 -1.88 -9.27 22.84
N ASP A 51 -1.39 -10.11 21.94
CA ASP A 51 0.04 -10.37 21.77
C ASP A 51 0.58 -9.58 20.59
N GLU A 52 1.65 -8.81 20.83
CA GLU A 52 2.39 -8.09 19.79
C GLU A 52 3.76 -8.73 19.61
N LYS A 53 4.12 -9.02 18.35
CA LYS A 53 5.42 -9.58 18.01
C LYS A 53 6.11 -8.75 16.95
N VAL A 54 7.35 -8.37 17.23
CA VAL A 54 8.24 -7.81 16.23
C VAL A 54 8.71 -8.92 15.29
N VAL A 55 8.47 -8.73 14.00
CA VAL A 55 8.82 -9.66 12.93
C VAL A 55 10.18 -9.32 12.34
N ALA A 56 10.44 -8.03 12.13
CA ALA A 56 11.67 -7.50 11.56
C ALA A 56 11.89 -6.07 12.06
N GLU A 57 13.16 -5.65 12.14
CA GLU A 57 13.60 -4.34 12.64
C GLU A 57 14.63 -3.74 11.67
N GLY A 58 14.96 -2.45 11.85
CA GLY A 58 15.99 -1.78 11.03
C GLY A 58 15.62 -1.63 9.54
N LEU A 59 14.34 -1.75 9.18
CA LEU A 59 13.90 -1.66 7.78
C LEU A 59 13.81 -0.21 7.34
N ASN A 60 14.13 0.08 6.08
CA ASN A 60 13.63 1.33 5.50
C ASN A 60 12.11 1.22 5.27
N LYS A 61 11.46 2.37 5.05
CA LYS A 61 10.00 2.42 4.87
C LYS A 61 9.50 1.53 3.73
N SER A 62 10.19 1.56 2.58
CA SER A 62 9.80 0.80 1.39
C SER A 62 9.83 -0.72 1.66
N ASP A 63 10.91 -1.19 2.29
CA ASP A 63 11.08 -2.61 2.60
C ASP A 63 10.09 -3.07 3.66
N CYS A 64 9.77 -2.22 4.64
CA CYS A 64 8.72 -2.53 5.61
C CYS A 64 7.35 -2.66 4.92
N ASP A 65 6.98 -1.71 4.06
CA ASP A 65 5.71 -1.73 3.34
C ASP A 65 5.60 -2.95 2.40
N ALA A 66 6.69 -3.34 1.74
CA ALA A 66 6.76 -4.55 0.92
C ALA A 66 6.55 -5.83 1.75
N GLN A 67 7.29 -5.99 2.85
CA GLN A 67 7.15 -7.15 3.74
C GLN A 67 5.78 -7.21 4.43
N LYS A 68 5.22 -6.07 4.79
CA LYS A 68 3.84 -5.97 5.32
C LYS A 68 2.83 -6.52 4.33
N SER A 69 2.94 -6.17 3.05
CA SER A 69 2.05 -6.67 1.99
C SER A 69 2.15 -8.19 1.83
N GLU A 70 3.37 -8.72 1.81
CA GLU A 70 3.61 -10.17 1.73
C GLU A 70 3.05 -10.89 2.97
N ARG A 71 3.38 -10.41 4.16
CA ARG A 71 2.93 -11.02 5.41
C ARG A 71 1.43 -10.97 5.58
N LYS A 72 0.75 -9.90 5.13
CA LYS A 72 -0.72 -9.87 5.07
C LYS A 72 -1.29 -11.01 4.22
N LYS A 73 -0.70 -11.31 3.07
CA LYS A 73 -1.15 -12.43 2.22
C LYS A 73 -0.99 -13.76 2.95
N ILE A 74 0.14 -13.98 3.63
CA ILE A 74 0.42 -15.20 4.40
C ILE A 74 -0.60 -15.35 5.54
N VAL A 75 -0.80 -14.29 6.32
CA VAL A 75 -1.75 -14.25 7.45
C VAL A 75 -3.16 -14.58 6.98
N SER A 76 -3.61 -13.94 5.89
CA SER A 76 -4.91 -14.23 5.28
C SER A 76 -5.03 -15.67 4.77
N ALA A 77 -3.98 -16.21 4.13
CA ALA A 77 -3.99 -17.58 3.59
C ALA A 77 -4.01 -18.65 4.69
N LEU A 78 -3.35 -18.39 5.82
CA LEU A 78 -3.34 -19.27 6.99
C LEU A 78 -4.60 -19.15 7.84
N GLY A 79 -5.48 -18.19 7.56
CA GLY A 79 -6.68 -17.93 8.36
C GLY A 79 -6.36 -17.45 9.78
N VAL A 80 -5.14 -16.98 10.03
CA VAL A 80 -4.75 -16.38 11.31
C VAL A 80 -5.23 -14.93 11.33
N GLY A 81 -6.00 -14.57 12.35
CA GLY A 81 -6.40 -13.18 12.57
C GLY A 81 -5.21 -12.30 12.97
N GLY A 82 -5.42 -11.00 12.99
CA GLY A 82 -4.42 -10.04 13.48
C GLY A 82 -4.20 -8.84 12.57
N SER A 83 -3.23 -8.02 12.93
CA SER A 83 -2.82 -6.84 12.16
C SER A 83 -1.31 -6.82 11.96
N VAL A 84 -0.88 -6.50 10.74
CA VAL A 84 0.53 -6.33 10.38
C VAL A 84 0.76 -4.85 10.10
N THR A 85 1.65 -4.22 10.85
CA THR A 85 1.88 -2.78 10.85
C THR A 85 3.37 -2.46 10.77
N CYS A 86 3.69 -1.37 10.07
CA CYS A 86 5.03 -0.80 10.01
C CYS A 86 5.07 0.42 10.93
N LEU A 87 5.97 0.40 11.92
CA LEU A 87 6.10 1.43 12.93
C LEU A 87 7.54 1.95 12.96
N PRO A 88 7.77 3.27 13.02
CA PRO A 88 9.12 3.80 13.14
C PRO A 88 9.77 3.40 14.48
N GLU A 89 11.07 3.14 14.47
CA GLU A 89 11.85 2.70 15.63
C GLU A 89 11.86 3.72 16.78
N SER A 90 11.63 5.00 16.46
CA SER A 90 11.49 6.07 17.45
C SER A 90 10.33 5.84 18.43
N LEU A 91 9.30 5.07 18.06
CA LEU A 91 8.20 4.71 18.96
C LEU A 91 8.56 3.64 19.99
N PHE A 92 9.69 2.94 19.81
CA PHE A 92 10.13 1.84 20.67
C PHE A 92 11.32 2.22 21.57
N SER A 93 11.87 3.41 21.38
CA SER A 93 12.97 3.93 22.19
C SER A 93 12.38 4.59 23.44
N ASN A 94 12.48 3.92 24.59
CA ASN A 94 12.14 4.47 25.91
C ASN A 94 13.34 5.20 26.50
#